data_AF-A0AA38FMR1-F1
#
_entry.id   AF-A0AA38FMR1-F1
#
_cell.length_a   1.000
_cell.length_b   1.000
_cell.length_c   1.000
_cell.angle_alpha   90.00
_cell.angle_beta   90.00
_cell.angle_gamma   90.00
#
_symmetry.space_group_name_H-M   'P 1'
#
loop_
_entity.id
_entity.type
_entity.pdbx_description
1 polymer ?
#
loop_
_entity_poly.entity_id
_entity_poly.type
_entity_poly.pdbx_seq_one_letter_code
_entity_poly.pdbx_strand_id
1 'polypeptide(L)'
;AVVCVLVFLFNIYLLINFQHPDDLNQAYFPKLVVVLGLSVAEISILMLPADVANQHACSHAIYNGACNLTLPMKDLWLAIYILDAVLVFFVIPFAMFYYEGDQEKSVGKRVLSALMWVIMTAVVVGLVLGILY
;
A
#
# COMPACT_ATOMS: atom_id res chain seq x y z
N ALA A 1 15.91 2.52 -5.76
CA ALA A 1 16.31 1.76 -4.55
C ALA A 1 16.58 2.66 -3.35
N VAL A 2 17.52 3.62 -3.43
CA VAL A 2 17.86 4.51 -2.28
C VAL A 2 16.64 5.26 -1.74
N VAL A 3 15.83 5.85 -2.61
CA VAL A 3 14.61 6.57 -2.21
C VAL A 3 13.62 5.65 -1.48
N CYS A 4 13.40 4.44 -1.98
CA CYS A 4 12.50 3.46 -1.35
C CYS A 4 12.96 3.07 0.07
N VAL A 5 14.29 2.93 0.27
CA VAL A 5 14.85 2.60 1.59
C VAL A 5 14.68 3.77 2.55
N LEU A 6 14.92 5.00 2.09
CA LEU A 6 14.74 6.20 2.92
C LEU A 6 13.28 6.38 3.33
N VAL A 7 12.34 6.20 2.41
CA VAL A 7 10.90 6.19 2.66
C VAL A 7 10.54 5.15 3.73
N PHE A 8 11.06 3.92 3.60
CA PHE A 8 10.78 2.87 4.58
C PHE A 8 11.31 3.20 5.98
N LEU A 9 12.54 3.72 6.08
CA LEU A 9 13.13 4.13 7.35
C LEU A 9 12.38 5.30 8.00
N PHE A 10 11.94 6.27 7.19
CA PHE A 10 11.13 7.39 7.65
C PHE A 10 9.79 6.92 8.23
N ASN A 11 9.12 5.98 7.55
CA ASN A 11 7.86 5.42 8.03
C ASN A 11 8.00 4.60 9.31
N ILE A 12 9.12 3.88 9.49
CA ILE A 12 9.44 3.23 10.77
C ILE A 12 9.62 4.28 11.88
N TYR A 13 10.36 5.35 11.61
CA TYR A 13 10.56 6.43 12.58
C TYR A 13 9.24 7.08 13.01
N LEU A 14 8.36 7.39 12.05
CA LEU A 14 7.02 7.90 12.32
C LEU A 14 6.24 6.95 13.23
N LEU A 15 6.24 5.65 12.93
CA LEU A 15 5.54 4.66 13.73
C LEU A 15 6.06 4.60 15.18
N ILE A 16 7.38 4.62 15.38
CA ILE A 16 7.98 4.59 16.72
C ILE A 16 7.66 5.85 17.52
N ASN A 17 7.59 7.01 16.86
CA ASN A 17 7.33 8.29 17.52
C ASN A 17 5.85 8.49 17.88
N PHE A 18 4.93 7.97 17.06
CA PHE A 18 3.48 8.15 17.23
C PHE A 18 2.75 6.94 17.82
N GLN A 19 3.43 5.81 18.06
CA GLN A 19 2.81 4.67 18.74
C GLN A 19 2.47 5.01 20.19
N HIS A 20 1.33 4.50 20.67
CA HIS A 20 0.95 4.61 22.07
C HIS A 20 1.91 3.79 22.95
N PRO A 21 2.36 4.29 24.12
CA PRO A 21 3.22 3.53 25.04
C PRO A 21 2.66 2.18 25.49
N ASP A 22 1.35 1.98 25.49
CA ASP A 22 0.72 0.72 25.92
C ASP A 22 0.74 -0.37 24.84
N ASP A 23 1.04 -0.01 23.59
CA ASP A 23 1.18 -0.95 22.46
C ASP A 23 2.65 -1.24 22.12
N LEU A 24 3.55 -1.11 23.10
CA LEU A 24 4.94 -1.57 22.94
C LEU A 24 4.93 -3.10 22.79
N ASN A 25 5.30 -3.58 21.59
CA ASN A 25 5.58 -4.99 21.29
C ASN A 25 4.40 -6.00 21.25
N GLN A 26 3.14 -5.56 21.06
CA GLN A 26 2.00 -6.49 20.93
C GLN A 26 1.44 -6.60 19.50
N ALA A 27 1.19 -5.49 18.80
CA ALA A 27 0.54 -5.51 17.49
C ALA A 27 1.51 -5.46 16.28
N TYR A 28 2.34 -6.49 16.08
CA TYR A 28 3.32 -6.48 14.97
C TYR A 28 2.70 -6.49 13.57
N PHE A 29 1.59 -7.19 13.37
CA PHE A 29 0.98 -7.31 12.04
C PHE A 29 0.39 -5.97 11.53
N PRO A 30 -0.43 -5.23 12.30
CA PRO A 30 -0.92 -3.91 11.89
C PRO A 30 0.20 -2.91 11.72
N LYS A 31 1.24 -2.96 12.57
CA LYS A 31 2.41 -2.09 12.44
C LYS A 31 3.11 -2.29 11.10
N LEU A 32 3.28 -3.54 10.67
CA LEU A 32 3.83 -3.85 9.34
C LEU A 32 2.92 -3.33 8.22
N VAL A 33 1.61 -3.54 8.33
CA VAL A 33 0.64 -3.05 7.34
C VAL A 33 0.66 -1.52 7.24
N VAL A 34 0.78 -0.80 8.36
CA VAL A 34 0.88 0.66 8.39
C VAL A 34 2.16 1.14 7.71
N VAL A 35 3.32 0.59 8.05
CA VAL A 35 4.60 1.00 7.43
C VAL A 35 4.59 0.73 5.93
N LEU A 36 4.05 -0.42 5.50
CA LEU A 36 3.92 -0.72 4.07
C LEU A 36 2.93 0.22 3.38
N GLY A 37 1.75 0.45 3.95
CA GLY A 37 0.73 1.33 3.38
C GLY A 37 1.23 2.77 3.21
N LEU A 38 1.89 3.33 4.22
CA LEU A 38 2.48 4.66 4.13
C LEU A 38 3.62 4.71 3.09
N SER A 39 4.47 3.68 3.05
CA SER A 39 5.56 3.62 2.07
C SER A 39 5.05 3.59 0.63
N VAL A 40 4.00 2.81 0.35
CA VAL A 40 3.41 2.72 -1.00
C VAL A 40 2.73 4.04 -1.38
N ALA A 41 2.03 4.69 -0.45
CA ALA A 41 1.42 5.99 -0.68
C ALA A 41 2.47 7.07 -1.02
N GLU A 42 3.56 7.13 -0.25
CA GLU A 42 4.65 8.08 -0.49
C GLU A 42 5.37 7.82 -1.83
N ILE A 43 5.59 6.55 -2.18
CA ILE A 43 6.18 6.18 -3.47
C ILE A 43 5.24 6.60 -4.62
N SER A 44 3.93 6.42 -4.49
CA SER A 44 2.95 6.82 -5.50
C SER A 44 2.97 8.32 -5.76
N ILE A 45 3.13 9.14 -4.70
CA ILE A 45 3.29 10.59 -4.84
C ILE A 45 4.60 10.93 -5.56
N LEU A 46 5.71 10.26 -5.21
CA LEU A 46 7.02 10.49 -5.82
C LEU A 46 7.11 9.98 -7.28
N MET A 47 6.25 9.05 -7.67
CA MET A 47 6.14 8.57 -9.05
C MET A 47 5.60 9.62 -10.01
N LEU A 48 4.79 10.58 -9.55
CA LEU A 48 4.25 11.67 -10.38
C LEU A 48 5.36 12.57 -10.97
N PRO A 49 6.25 13.20 -10.17
CA PRO A 49 7.34 13.99 -10.73
C PRO A 49 8.37 13.12 -11.46
N ALA A 50 8.53 11.85 -11.06
CA ALA A 50 9.40 10.91 -11.77
C ALA A 50 8.88 10.64 -13.20
N ASP A 51 7.57 10.52 -13.39
CA ASP A 51 6.95 10.32 -14.71
C ASP A 51 7.15 11.56 -15.60
N VAL A 52 6.92 12.75 -15.04
CA VAL A 52 7.14 14.03 -15.73
C VAL A 52 8.62 14.15 -16.17
N ALA A 53 9.56 13.86 -15.27
CA ALA A 53 10.98 13.87 -15.59
C ALA A 53 11.36 12.82 -16.67
N ASN A 54 10.75 11.64 -16.63
CA ASN A 54 10.98 10.56 -17.59
C ASN A 54 10.51 10.95 -19.01
N GLN A 55 9.35 11.61 -19.12
CA GLN A 55 8.83 12.14 -20.39
C GLN A 55 9.71 13.26 -20.94
N HIS A 56 10.14 14.20 -20.07
CA HIS A 56 11.04 15.28 -20.48
C HIS A 56 12.40 14.76 -20.98
N ALA A 57 12.97 13.74 -20.32
CA ALA A 57 14.23 13.12 -20.73
C ALA A 57 14.15 12.51 -22.15
N CYS A 58 13.01 11.90 -22.52
CA CYS A 58 12.81 11.39 -23.87
C CYS A 58 12.60 12.52 -24.91
N SER A 59 11.90 13.61 -24.55
CA SER A 59 11.67 14.74 -25.46
C SER A 59 12.94 15.53 -25.84
N HIS A 60 13.94 15.55 -24.96
CA HIS A 60 15.23 16.22 -25.16
C HIS A 60 16.33 15.30 -25.71
N ALA A 61 16.02 14.04 -26.00
CA ALA A 61 16.97 13.08 -26.54
C ALA A 61 17.29 13.36 -28.02
N ILE A 62 18.53 13.79 -28.30
CA ILE A 62 19.05 13.97 -29.67
C ILE A 62 19.26 12.60 -30.37
N TYR A 63 19.28 11.49 -29.61
CA TYR A 63 19.51 10.13 -30.10
C TYR A 63 18.42 9.16 -29.61
N ASN A 64 17.81 8.43 -30.55
CA ASN A 64 16.69 7.50 -30.32
C ASN A 64 16.96 6.41 -29.24
N GLY A 65 18.22 6.10 -28.94
CA GLY A 65 18.56 5.11 -27.90
C GLY A 65 18.47 5.63 -26.47
N ALA A 66 18.42 6.95 -26.23
CA ALA A 66 18.30 7.50 -24.88
C ALA A 66 16.91 7.26 -24.26
N CYS A 67 15.88 7.12 -25.10
CA CYS A 67 14.52 6.79 -24.65
C CYS A 67 14.36 5.28 -24.32
N ASN A 68 15.38 4.44 -24.56
CA ASN A 68 15.39 3.04 -24.13
C ASN A 68 16.04 2.83 -22.74
N LEU A 69 16.67 3.89 -22.19
CA LEU A 69 17.20 3.94 -20.82
C LEU A 69 16.25 4.69 -19.87
N THR A 70 15.00 4.91 -20.27
CA THR A 70 13.95 5.46 -19.41
C THR A 70 13.35 4.36 -18.55
N LEU A 71 12.84 4.73 -17.37
CA LEU A 71 12.09 3.77 -16.54
C LEU A 71 10.80 3.33 -17.27
N PRO A 72 10.43 2.03 -17.20
CA PRO A 72 9.16 1.53 -17.73
C PRO A 72 8.00 1.99 -16.84
N MET A 73 7.61 3.25 -16.96
CA MET A 73 6.62 3.87 -16.07
C MET A 73 5.24 3.22 -16.17
N LYS A 74 4.85 2.69 -17.34
CA LYS A 74 3.57 1.98 -17.50
C LYS A 74 3.48 0.73 -16.61
N ASP A 75 4.53 -0.07 -16.59
CA ASP A 75 4.59 -1.30 -15.79
C ASP A 75 4.67 -0.96 -14.30
N LEU A 76 5.42 0.09 -13.95
CA LEU A 76 5.54 0.58 -12.57
C LEU A 76 4.18 1.09 -12.03
N TRP A 77 3.45 1.88 -12.83
CA TRP A 77 2.12 2.37 -12.49
C TRP A 77 1.11 1.24 -12.36
N LEU A 78 1.13 0.27 -13.28
CA LEU A 78 0.26 -0.90 -13.18
C LEU A 78 0.54 -1.70 -11.90
N ALA A 79 1.81 -1.92 -11.57
CA ALA A 79 2.21 -2.64 -10.37
C ALA A 79 1.75 -1.90 -9.10
N ILE A 80 1.92 -0.58 -9.02
CA ILE A 80 1.52 0.17 -7.82
C ILE A 80 0.01 0.26 -7.67
N TYR A 81 -0.75 0.43 -8.76
CA TYR A 81 -2.21 0.43 -8.70
C TYR A 81 -2.78 -0.92 -8.26
N ILE A 82 -2.21 -2.03 -8.73
CA ILE A 82 -2.61 -3.37 -8.26
C ILE A 82 -2.27 -3.53 -6.78
N LEU A 83 -1.09 -3.10 -6.35
CA LEU A 83 -0.65 -3.18 -4.96
C LEU A 83 -1.56 -2.35 -4.03
N ASP A 84 -1.88 -1.12 -4.43
CA ASP A 84 -2.78 -0.22 -3.70
C ASP A 84 -4.19 -0.81 -3.58
N ALA A 85 -4.75 -1.34 -4.68
CA ALA A 85 -6.05 -1.99 -4.66
C ALA A 85 -6.07 -3.18 -3.69
N VAL A 86 -5.02 -4.01 -3.69
CA VAL A 86 -4.90 -5.15 -2.77
C VAL A 86 -4.77 -4.69 -1.33
N LEU A 87 -3.94 -3.67 -1.06
CA LEU A 87 -3.73 -3.12 0.28
C LEU A 87 -5.03 -2.54 0.85
N VAL A 88 -5.71 -1.69 0.08
CA VAL A 88 -6.90 -0.95 0.52
C VAL A 88 -8.12 -1.85 0.68
N PHE A 89 -8.38 -2.77 -0.25
CA PHE A 89 -9.62 -3.58 -0.21
C PHE A 89 -9.48 -4.87 0.59
N PHE A 90 -8.28 -5.42 0.71
CA PHE A 90 -8.10 -6.72 1.36
C PHE A 90 -7.22 -6.65 2.61
N VAL A 91 -6.00 -6.13 2.51
CA VAL A 91 -5.01 -6.23 3.60
C VAL A 91 -5.36 -5.34 4.80
N ILE A 92 -5.70 -4.07 4.56
CA ILE A 92 -6.05 -3.12 5.63
C ILE A 92 -7.36 -3.53 6.32
N PRO A 93 -8.47 -3.83 5.60
CA PRO A 93 -9.70 -4.30 6.23
C PRO A 93 -9.50 -5.63 6.98
N PHE A 94 -8.67 -6.54 6.44
CA PHE A 94 -8.33 -7.77 7.14
C PHE A 94 -7.62 -7.48 8.46
N ALA A 95 -6.63 -6.60 8.46
CA ALA A 95 -5.92 -6.20 9.67
C ALA A 95 -6.86 -5.57 10.71
N MET A 96 -7.78 -4.71 10.27
CA MET A 96 -8.78 -4.07 11.13
C MET A 96 -9.71 -5.11 11.76
N PHE A 97 -10.41 -5.93 10.96
CA PHE A 97 -11.35 -6.93 11.46
C PHE A 97 -10.68 -8.05 12.26
N TYR A 98 -9.43 -8.40 11.94
CA TYR A 98 -8.68 -9.39 12.70
C TYR A 98 -8.31 -8.89 14.11
N TYR A 99 -8.08 -7.60 14.29
CA TYR A 99 -7.72 -7.02 15.58
C TYR A 99 -8.91 -6.54 16.41
N GLU A 100 -9.97 -6.05 15.75
CA GLU A 100 -11.26 -5.77 16.40
C GLU A 100 -12.06 -7.05 16.70
N GLY A 101 -11.66 -8.17 16.09
CA GLY A 101 -12.23 -9.47 16.34
C GLY A 101 -12.03 -9.91 17.79
N ASP A 102 -13.12 -10.34 18.40
CA ASP A 102 -13.20 -10.86 19.76
C ASP A 102 -12.01 -11.77 20.13
N GLN A 103 -11.27 -11.35 21.16
CA GLN A 103 -10.04 -11.99 21.64
C GLN A 103 -10.30 -13.35 22.30
N GLU A 104 -11.55 -13.62 22.70
CA GLU A 104 -11.93 -14.90 23.32
C GLU A 104 -12.02 -16.06 22.32
N LYS A 105 -12.01 -15.76 21.02
CA LYS A 105 -12.08 -16.78 19.95
C LYS A 105 -10.70 -17.35 19.63
N SER A 106 -10.66 -18.63 19.29
CA SER A 106 -9.43 -19.25 18.78
C SER A 106 -8.94 -18.54 17.52
N VAL A 107 -7.62 -18.48 17.34
CA VAL A 107 -6.96 -17.77 16.21
C VAL A 107 -7.58 -18.14 14.86
N GLY A 108 -7.86 -19.42 14.62
CA GLY A 108 -8.48 -19.89 13.38
C GLY A 108 -9.90 -19.34 13.16
N LYS A 109 -10.73 -19.29 14.21
CA LYS A 109 -12.08 -18.69 14.12
C LYS A 109 -12.00 -17.18 13.90
N ARG A 110 -11.00 -16.51 14.47
CA ARG A 110 -10.75 -15.07 14.27
C ARG A 110 -10.37 -14.76 12.83
N VAL A 111 -9.44 -15.52 12.25
CA VAL A 111 -9.05 -15.39 10.84
C VAL A 111 -10.24 -15.65 9.91
N LEU A 112 -11.01 -16.72 10.14
CA LEU A 112 -12.18 -17.03 9.32
C LEU A 112 -13.23 -15.93 9.39
N SER A 113 -13.50 -15.42 10.60
CA SER A 113 -14.42 -14.30 10.81
C SER A 113 -13.95 -13.04 10.09
N ALA A 114 -12.66 -12.69 10.21
CA ALA A 114 -12.10 -11.53 9.53
C ALA A 114 -12.19 -11.68 8.00
N LEU A 115 -11.88 -12.85 7.45
CA LEU A 115 -12.00 -13.12 6.01
C LEU A 115 -13.44 -12.97 5.50
N MET A 116 -14.44 -13.46 6.25
CA MET A 116 -15.84 -13.28 5.88
C MET A 116 -16.22 -11.79 5.82
N TRP A 117 -15.79 -10.99 6.80
CA TRP A 117 -16.03 -9.55 6.80
C TRP A 117 -15.32 -8.83 5.66
N VAL A 118 -14.07 -9.19 5.35
CA VAL A 118 -13.33 -8.64 4.20
C VAL A 118 -14.07 -8.89 2.90
N ILE A 119 -14.55 -10.12 2.67
CA ILE A 119 -15.31 -10.48 1.46
C ILE A 119 -16.60 -9.66 1.39
N MET A 120 -17.35 -9.56 2.49
CA MET A 120 -18.57 -8.76 2.52
C MET A 120 -18.30 -7.29 2.19
N THR A 121 -17.26 -6.68 2.78
CA THR A 121 -16.90 -5.29 2.48
C THR A 121 -16.46 -5.12 1.03
N ALA A 122 -15.67 -6.06 0.48
CA ALA A 122 -15.26 -6.03 -0.93
C ALA A 122 -16.46 -6.12 -1.89
N VAL A 123 -17.46 -6.96 -1.57
CA VAL A 123 -18.70 -7.07 -2.35
C VAL A 123 -19.50 -5.78 -2.28
N VAL A 124 -19.69 -5.21 -1.08
CA VAL A 124 -20.44 -3.94 -0.92
C VAL A 124 -19.77 -2.83 -1.71
N VAL A 125 -18.45 -2.66 -1.58
CA VAL A 125 -17.72 -1.63 -2.31
C VAL A 125 -17.75 -1.88 -3.82
N GLY A 126 -17.58 -3.12 -4.27
CA GLY A 126 -17.66 -3.49 -5.68
C GLY A 126 -19.04 -3.19 -6.28
N LEU A 127 -20.12 -3.49 -5.56
CA LEU A 127 -21.48 -3.15 -5.98
C LEU A 127 -21.71 -1.64 -6.03
N VAL A 128 -21.25 -0.89 -5.02
CA VAL A 128 -21.37 0.58 -5.01
C VAL A 128 -20.62 1.19 -6.19
N LEU A 129 -19.38 0.78 -6.43
CA LEU A 129 -18.59 1.28 -7.56
C LEU A 129 -19.20 0.88 -8.91
N GLY A 130 -19.67 -0.36 -9.06
CA GLY A 130 -20.27 -0.85 -10.30
C GLY A 130 -21.68 -0.33 -10.59
N ILE A 131 -22.36 0.26 -9.60
CA ILE A 131 -23.63 1.00 -9.83
C ILE A 131 -23.33 2.47 -10.18
N LEU A 132 -22.27 3.04 -9.61
CA LEU A 132 -21.89 4.44 -9.83
C LEU A 132 -21.17 4.69 -11.17
N TYR A 133 -20.54 3.67 -11.74
CA TYR A 133 -19.86 3.70 -13.04
C TYR A 133 -20.61 2.84 -14.06
#